data_AF-A0A835KQ66-F1
#
_entry.id   AF-A0A835KQ66-F1
#
_cell.length_a   1.000
_cell.length_b   1.000
_cell.length_c   1.000
_cell.angle_alpha   90.00
_cell.angle_beta   90.00
_cell.angle_gamma   90.00
#
_symmetry.space_group_name_H-M   'P 1'
#
loop_
_entity.id
_entity.type
_entity.pdbx_description
1 polymer ?
#
loop_
_entity_poly.entity_id
_entity_poly.type
_entity_poly.pdbx_seq_one_letter_code
_entity_poly.pdbx_strand_id
1 'polypeptide(L)'
;MSELLKSNCTGRMKSYMEAGCSIQCRNISNINQLHLCEDGLKDHINKVKTLLQELECLVKDAHGITLTTTLNALEVSESYLTDNELNNESCFIEHEHNFSTMKDEEKQDQLDSEVSFVTLMIIVHNMLKLDYIMQEKNVNALSLKTPSTELEGYCLVWDLRPYIDDNVMHQAWKLC
;
A
#
# COMPACT_ATOMS: atom_id res chain seq x y z
N MET A 1 6.89 41.46 -38.09
CA MET A 1 5.59 41.72 -38.75
C MET A 1 5.90 42.43 -40.06
N SER A 2 5.59 41.84 -41.21
CA SER A 2 5.94 42.37 -42.53
C SER A 2 5.28 43.73 -42.79
N GLU A 3 5.96 44.65 -43.50
CA GLU A 3 5.44 45.99 -43.81
C GLU A 3 4.06 45.97 -44.48
N LEU A 4 3.80 44.92 -45.25
CA LEU A 4 2.54 44.65 -45.96
C LEU A 4 1.35 44.43 -45.01
N LEU A 5 1.61 43.77 -43.87
CA LEU A 5 0.63 43.58 -42.80
C LEU A 5 0.39 44.88 -42.04
N LYS A 6 1.43 45.70 -41.86
CA LYS A 6 1.36 46.99 -41.17
C LYS A 6 0.57 48.03 -41.98
N SER A 7 0.65 47.99 -43.32
CA SER A 7 -0.08 48.89 -44.21
C SER A 7 -1.54 48.50 -44.47
N ASN A 8 -1.94 47.24 -44.21
CA ASN A 8 -3.29 46.72 -44.46
C ASN A 8 -4.02 46.20 -43.20
N CYS A 9 -3.49 46.45 -41.99
CA CYS A 9 -4.07 45.93 -40.76
C CYS A 9 -5.39 46.63 -40.42
N THR A 10 -6.52 45.97 -40.69
CA THR A 10 -7.83 46.39 -40.16
C THR A 10 -7.99 45.95 -38.71
N GLY A 11 -8.85 46.62 -37.93
CA GLY A 11 -9.14 46.21 -36.56
C GLY A 11 -9.60 44.75 -36.46
N ARG A 12 -10.38 44.28 -37.45
CA ARG A 12 -10.81 42.89 -37.57
C ARG A 12 -9.63 41.93 -37.77
N MET A 13 -8.70 42.26 -38.67
CA MET A 13 -7.49 41.44 -38.89
C MET A 13 -6.66 41.34 -37.62
N LYS A 14 -6.48 42.46 -36.91
CA LYS A 14 -5.75 42.49 -35.63
C LYS A 14 -6.40 41.56 -34.59
N SER A 15 -7.72 41.64 -34.43
CA SER A 15 -8.45 40.75 -33.50
C SER A 15 -8.33 39.27 -33.88
N TYR A 16 -8.38 38.92 -35.17
CA TYR A 16 -8.17 37.53 -35.61
C TYR A 16 -6.77 37.02 -35.30
N MET A 17 -5.75 37.84 -35.52
CA MET A 17 -4.36 37.49 -35.19
C MET A 17 -4.17 37.34 -33.69
N GLU A 18 -4.68 38.29 -32.89
CA GLU A 18 -4.64 38.23 -31.43
C GLU A 18 -5.32 36.96 -30.91
N ALA A 19 -6.52 36.63 -31.41
CA ALA A 19 -7.23 35.41 -31.03
C ALA A 19 -6.41 34.14 -31.35
N GLY A 20 -5.82 34.05 -32.56
CA GLY A 20 -4.97 32.93 -32.94
C GLY A 20 -3.72 32.80 -32.05
N CYS A 21 -3.04 33.92 -31.77
CA CYS A 21 -1.89 33.95 -30.87
C CYS A 21 -2.28 33.54 -29.44
N SER A 22 -3.38 34.07 -28.90
CA SER A 22 -3.87 33.72 -27.56
C SER A 22 -4.22 32.24 -27.45
N ILE A 23 -4.87 31.65 -28.46
CA ILE A 23 -5.18 30.22 -28.50
C ILE A 23 -3.90 29.38 -28.50
N GLN A 24 -2.91 29.74 -29.32
CA GLN A 24 -1.65 29.00 -29.38
C GLN A 24 -0.86 29.10 -28.06
N CYS A 25 -0.75 30.29 -27.47
CA CYS A 25 -0.13 30.48 -26.16
C CYS A 25 -0.84 29.64 -25.08
N ARG A 26 -2.18 29.61 -25.11
CA ARG A 26 -2.97 28.79 -24.19
C ARG A 26 -2.72 27.30 -24.38
N ASN A 27 -2.66 26.82 -25.62
CA ASN A 27 -2.37 25.42 -25.91
C ASN A 27 -0.98 25.01 -25.41
N ILE A 28 0.04 25.85 -25.64
CA ILE A 28 1.40 25.62 -25.12
C ILE A 28 1.38 25.56 -23.58
N SER A 29 0.71 26.51 -22.93
CA SER A 29 0.56 26.51 -21.47
C SER A 29 -0.12 25.24 -20.97
N ASN A 30 -1.18 24.78 -21.62
CA ASN A 30 -1.91 23.57 -21.24
C ASN A 30 -1.05 22.31 -21.40
N ILE A 31 -0.30 22.20 -22.50
CA ILE A 31 0.62 21.08 -22.73
C ILE A 31 1.72 21.05 -21.66
N ASN A 32 2.30 22.21 -21.33
CA ASN A 32 3.30 22.30 -20.28
C ASN A 32 2.74 21.88 -18.91
N GLN A 33 1.52 22.29 -18.57
CA GLN A 33 0.84 21.86 -17.35
C GLN A 33 0.60 20.35 -17.34
N LEU A 34 0.18 19.78 -18.47
CA LEU A 34 -0.01 18.33 -18.58
C LEU A 34 1.30 17.57 -18.34
N HIS A 35 2.41 18.03 -18.92
CA HIS A 35 3.73 17.44 -18.67
C HIS A 35 4.16 17.53 -17.21
N LEU A 36 3.95 18.68 -16.56
CA LEU A 36 4.22 18.82 -15.13
C LEU A 36 3.39 17.85 -14.29
N CYS A 37 2.12 17.65 -14.64
CA CYS A 37 1.27 16.66 -13.98
C CYS A 37 1.77 15.23 -14.22
N GLU A 38 2.14 14.89 -15.45
CA GLU A 38 2.69 13.56 -15.80
C GLU A 38 3.97 13.26 -15.02
N ASP A 39 4.90 14.22 -14.96
CA ASP A 39 6.14 14.10 -14.20
C ASP A 39 5.86 13.99 -12.68
N GLY A 40 4.91 14.78 -12.17
CA GLY A 40 4.48 14.69 -10.78
C GLY A 40 3.88 13.32 -10.44
N LEU A 41 3.05 12.76 -11.32
CA LEU A 41 2.50 11.41 -11.15
C LEU A 41 3.60 10.35 -11.14
N LYS A 42 4.59 10.43 -12.03
CA LYS A 42 5.74 9.52 -12.04
C LYS A 42 6.57 9.62 -10.76
N ASP A 43 6.79 10.83 -10.25
CA ASP A 43 7.46 11.05 -8.97
C ASP A 43 6.69 10.42 -7.81
N HIS A 44 5.35 10.59 -7.76
CA HIS A 44 4.51 9.93 -6.75
C HIS A 44 4.57 8.41 -6.84
N ILE A 45 4.52 7.82 -8.04
CA ILE A 45 4.67 6.36 -8.23
C ILE A 45 6.02 5.89 -7.70
N ASN A 46 7.11 6.61 -7.98
CA ASN A 46 8.43 6.26 -7.44
C ASN A 46 8.49 6.33 -5.91
N LYS A 47 7.85 7.34 -5.30
CA LYS A 47 7.75 7.45 -3.84
C LYS A 47 6.97 6.28 -3.22
N VAL A 48 5.81 5.93 -3.80
CA VAL A 48 5.02 4.79 -3.33
C VAL A 48 5.81 3.49 -3.46
N LYS A 49 6.58 3.32 -4.55
CA LYS A 49 7.46 2.15 -4.73
C LYS A 49 8.47 2.02 -3.59
N THR A 50 9.13 3.11 -3.20
CA THR A 50 10.07 3.13 -2.08
C THR A 50 9.38 2.78 -0.77
N LEU A 51 8.24 3.40 -0.47
CA LEU A 51 7.46 3.10 0.74
C LEU A 51 6.99 1.64 0.79
N LEU A 52 6.60 1.07 -0.35
CA LEU A 52 6.20 -0.33 -0.45
C LEU A 52 7.38 -1.28 -0.17
N GLN A 53 8.59 -0.93 -0.63
CA GLN A 53 9.80 -1.69 -0.33
C GLN A 53 10.15 -1.63 1.17
N GLU A 54 10.02 -0.46 1.80
CA GLU A 54 10.22 -0.30 3.24
C GLU A 54 9.19 -1.13 4.02
N LEU A 55 7.92 -1.09 3.62
CA LEU A 55 6.86 -1.91 4.22
C LEU A 55 7.13 -3.41 4.04
N GLU A 56 7.61 -3.83 2.86
CA GLU A 56 7.96 -5.24 2.60
C GLU A 56 9.08 -5.72 3.54
N CYS A 57 10.10 -4.89 3.77
CA CYS A 57 11.16 -5.19 4.75
C CYS A 57 10.58 -5.30 6.17
N LEU A 58 9.76 -4.34 6.58
CA LEU A 58 9.15 -4.34 7.91
C LEU A 58 8.26 -5.58 8.15
N VAL A 59 7.48 -5.99 7.15
CA VAL A 59 6.65 -7.21 7.21
C VAL A 59 7.52 -8.45 7.38
N LYS A 60 8.66 -8.54 6.67
CA LYS A 60 9.59 -9.67 6.81
C LYS A 60 10.20 -9.73 8.21
N ASP A 61 10.61 -8.58 8.74
CA ASP A 61 11.18 -8.49 10.09
C ASP A 61 10.14 -8.89 11.15
N ALA A 62 8.93 -8.34 11.08
CA ALA A 62 7.84 -8.67 12.00
C ALA A 62 7.49 -10.17 11.94
N HIS A 63 7.41 -10.74 10.73
CA HIS A 63 7.17 -12.16 10.55
C HIS A 63 8.30 -13.04 11.13
N GLY A 64 9.56 -12.67 10.93
CA GLY A 64 10.71 -13.38 11.48
C GLY A 64 10.73 -13.35 13.01
N ILE A 65 10.40 -12.22 13.62
CA ILE A 65 10.28 -12.08 15.08
C ILE A 65 9.17 -12.99 15.59
N THR A 66 7.95 -12.92 15.04
CA THR A 66 6.82 -13.75 15.47
C THR A 66 7.10 -15.24 15.32
N LEU A 67 7.75 -15.67 14.23
CA LEU A 67 8.17 -17.07 14.07
C LEU A 67 9.17 -17.50 15.14
N THR A 68 10.13 -16.63 15.48
CA THR A 68 11.12 -16.94 16.52
C THR A 68 10.47 -17.01 17.91
N THR A 69 9.58 -16.08 18.23
CA THR A 69 8.85 -16.07 19.51
C THR A 69 7.94 -17.30 19.66
N THR A 70 7.21 -17.67 18.61
CA THR A 70 6.35 -18.86 18.62
C THR A 70 7.14 -20.15 18.77
N LEU A 71 8.30 -20.28 18.10
CA LEU A 71 9.19 -21.44 18.26
C LEU A 71 9.72 -21.54 19.70
N ASN A 72 10.20 -20.42 20.25
CA ASN A 72 10.73 -20.38 21.63
C ASN A 72 9.64 -20.68 22.67
N ALA A 73 8.39 -20.23 22.44
CA ALA A 73 7.27 -20.55 23.32
C ALA A 73 6.94 -22.05 23.32
N LEU A 74 7.06 -22.72 22.16
CA LEU A 74 6.86 -24.15 22.03
C LEU A 74 7.97 -24.96 22.74
N GLU A 75 9.25 -24.59 22.56
CA GLU A 75 10.38 -25.25 23.24
C GLU A 75 10.29 -25.11 24.77
N VAL A 76 9.84 -23.95 25.26
CA VAL A 76 9.60 -23.73 26.69
C VAL A 76 8.46 -24.64 27.19
N SER A 77 7.39 -24.83 26.41
CA SER A 77 6.29 -25.74 26.78
C SER A 77 6.70 -27.22 26.82
N GLU A 78 7.62 -27.66 25.94
CA GLU A 78 8.12 -29.05 25.95
C GLU A 78 9.06 -29.33 27.13
N SER A 79 9.81 -28.32 27.60
CA SER A 79 10.74 -28.47 28.73
C SER A 79 10.08 -28.79 30.08
N TYR A 80 8.79 -28.48 30.25
CA TYR A 80 8.03 -28.83 31.47
C TYR A 80 7.43 -30.24 31.43
N LEU A 81 7.49 -30.94 30.29
CA LEU A 81 6.98 -32.31 30.16
C LEU A 81 8.08 -33.38 30.38
N THR A 82 9.36 -33.00 30.33
CA THR A 82 10.49 -33.94 30.40
C THR A 82 11.06 -34.19 31.80
N ASP A 83 10.56 -33.52 32.85
CA ASP A 83 11.13 -33.64 34.21
C ASP A 83 10.40 -34.63 35.15
N ASN A 84 9.41 -35.39 34.66
CA ASN A 84 8.64 -36.33 35.51
C ASN A 84 8.66 -37.81 35.09
N GLU A 85 9.63 -38.25 34.29
CA GLU A 85 9.75 -39.67 33.93
C GLU A 85 11.08 -40.29 34.37
N LEU A 86 11.44 -40.11 35.65
CA LEU A 86 12.44 -40.95 36.33
C LEU A 86 12.07 -41.17 37.80
N ASN A 87 11.00 -41.91 38.10
CA ASN A 87 11.08 -42.99 39.09
C ASN A 87 9.80 -43.83 39.23
N ASN A 88 10.04 -45.13 39.20
CA ASN A 88 9.47 -46.14 40.08
C ASN A 88 8.08 -46.72 39.77
N GLU A 89 8.14 -47.95 39.25
CA GLU A 89 7.23 -49.05 39.52
C GLU A 89 6.88 -49.14 41.02
N SER A 90 5.70 -48.63 41.41
CA SER A 90 4.89 -49.13 42.54
C SER A 90 3.52 -48.44 42.56
N CYS A 91 2.46 -49.24 42.62
CA CYS A 91 1.04 -48.89 42.73
C CYS A 91 0.70 -47.79 43.76
N PHE A 92 -0.31 -46.95 43.45
CA PHE A 92 -1.60 -46.78 44.17
C PHE A 92 -2.23 -45.37 43.97
N ILE A 93 -3.45 -45.37 43.41
CA ILE A 93 -4.66 -44.54 43.67
C ILE A 93 -4.65 -42.99 43.44
N GLU A 94 -5.67 -42.59 42.67
CA GLU A 94 -6.30 -41.28 42.43
C GLU A 94 -6.25 -40.23 43.58
N HIS A 95 -5.91 -38.97 43.26
CA HIS A 95 -6.65 -37.75 43.66
C HIS A 95 -6.08 -36.47 43.01
N GLU A 96 -6.87 -35.89 42.11
CA GLU A 96 -7.25 -34.47 41.95
C GLU A 96 -6.36 -33.29 42.44
N HIS A 97 -6.08 -32.40 41.46
CA HIS A 97 -6.49 -30.98 41.41
C HIS A 97 -5.45 -29.86 41.66
N ASN A 98 -5.33 -29.03 40.61
CA ASN A 98 -5.06 -27.60 40.54
C ASN A 98 -3.83 -27.01 41.24
N PHE A 99 -2.78 -26.75 40.45
CA PHE A 99 -2.03 -25.49 40.53
C PHE A 99 -1.16 -25.28 39.27
N SER A 100 -1.68 -24.60 38.24
CA SER A 100 -0.92 -23.72 37.31
C SER A 100 -1.72 -23.47 36.02
N THR A 101 -2.66 -22.52 36.04
CA THR A 101 -3.45 -22.14 34.85
C THR A 101 -3.73 -20.62 34.82
N MET A 102 -2.76 -19.79 35.23
CA MET A 102 -2.92 -18.33 35.10
C MET A 102 -1.79 -17.62 34.36
N LYS A 103 -0.64 -18.27 34.12
CA LYS A 103 0.46 -17.67 33.33
C LYS A 103 0.52 -18.13 31.88
N ASP A 104 -0.12 -19.25 31.56
CA ASP A 104 -0.09 -19.80 30.20
C ASP A 104 -1.22 -19.23 29.33
N GLU A 105 -2.39 -18.93 29.91
CA GLU A 105 -3.51 -18.27 29.20
C GLU A 105 -3.14 -16.85 28.75
N GLU A 106 -2.52 -16.06 29.63
CA GLU A 106 -2.15 -14.65 29.35
C GLU A 106 -1.03 -14.54 28.28
N LYS A 107 -0.15 -15.54 28.20
CA LYS A 107 0.91 -15.62 27.18
C LYS A 107 0.39 -16.14 25.83
N GLN A 108 -0.55 -17.08 25.86
CA GLN A 108 -1.19 -17.61 24.66
C GLN A 108 -2.04 -16.53 23.98
N ASP A 109 -2.82 -15.76 24.75
CA ASP A 109 -3.61 -14.63 24.24
C ASP A 109 -2.73 -13.53 23.61
N GLN A 110 -1.56 -13.27 24.19
CA GLN A 110 -0.60 -12.30 23.67
C GLN A 110 0.05 -12.77 22.35
N LEU A 111 0.41 -14.05 22.26
CA LEU A 111 0.93 -14.68 21.04
C LEU A 111 -0.10 -14.68 19.91
N ASP A 112 -1.36 -15.03 20.21
CA ASP A 112 -2.45 -15.04 19.25
C ASP A 112 -2.72 -13.62 18.72
N SER A 113 -2.60 -12.60 19.57
CA SER A 113 -2.67 -11.19 19.18
C SER A 113 -1.50 -10.76 18.28
N GLU A 114 -0.27 -11.16 18.58
CA GLU A 114 0.91 -10.84 17.75
C GLU A 114 0.85 -11.51 16.37
N VAL A 115 0.41 -12.77 16.31
CA VAL A 115 0.20 -13.52 15.06
C VAL A 115 -0.91 -12.86 14.22
N SER A 116 -1.98 -12.38 14.87
CA SER A 116 -3.05 -11.64 14.20
C SER A 116 -2.55 -10.32 13.59
N PHE A 117 -1.73 -9.56 14.32
CA PHE A 117 -1.15 -8.30 13.84
C PHE A 117 -0.24 -8.49 12.63
N VAL A 118 0.69 -9.45 12.68
CA VAL A 118 1.58 -9.73 11.55
C VAL A 118 0.80 -10.21 10.33
N THR A 119 -0.22 -11.04 10.53
CA THR A 119 -1.12 -11.47 9.46
C THR A 119 -1.78 -10.27 8.80
N LEU A 120 -2.26 -9.31 9.58
CA LEU A 120 -2.89 -8.09 9.06
C LEU A 120 -1.88 -7.22 8.27
N MET A 121 -0.65 -7.06 8.76
CA MET A 121 0.40 -6.34 8.02
C MET A 121 0.69 -6.98 6.66
N ILE A 122 0.75 -8.32 6.60
CA ILE A 122 0.95 -9.06 5.34
C ILE A 122 -0.20 -8.78 4.37
N ILE A 123 -1.45 -8.82 4.85
CA ILE A 123 -2.64 -8.55 4.03
C ILE A 123 -2.60 -7.12 3.49
N VAL A 124 -2.36 -6.12 4.35
CA VAL A 124 -2.26 -4.70 3.96
C VAL A 124 -1.16 -4.49 2.92
N HIS A 125 0.04 -5.04 3.13
CA HIS A 125 1.13 -4.95 2.16
C HIS A 125 0.72 -5.53 0.80
N ASN A 126 0.08 -6.70 0.77
CA ASN A 126 -0.33 -7.34 -0.48
C ASN A 126 -1.41 -6.52 -1.21
N MET A 127 -2.36 -5.96 -0.49
CA MET A 127 -3.37 -5.05 -1.04
C MET A 127 -2.73 -3.82 -1.68
N LEU A 128 -1.85 -3.14 -0.95
CA LEU A 128 -1.13 -1.96 -1.44
C LEU A 128 -0.23 -2.29 -2.64
N LYS A 129 0.37 -3.47 -2.66
CA LYS A 129 1.21 -3.93 -3.79
C LYS A 129 0.40 -4.13 -5.06
N LEU A 130 -0.78 -4.75 -4.96
CA LEU A 130 -1.67 -4.92 -6.11
C LEU A 130 -2.18 -3.57 -6.63
N ASP A 131 -2.57 -2.68 -5.72
CA ASP A 131 -3.03 -1.33 -6.07
C ASP A 131 -1.91 -0.52 -6.75
N TYR A 132 -0.69 -0.58 -6.21
CA TYR A 132 0.49 0.04 -6.81
C TYR A 132 0.75 -0.46 -8.25
N ILE A 133 0.72 -1.78 -8.49
CA ILE A 133 0.97 -2.34 -9.83
C ILE A 133 -0.05 -1.82 -10.85
N MET A 134 -1.31 -1.68 -10.43
CA MET A 134 -2.37 -1.12 -11.26
C MET A 134 -2.11 0.37 -11.54
N GLN A 135 -1.84 1.17 -10.51
CA GLN A 135 -1.59 2.60 -10.65
C GLN A 135 -0.34 2.87 -11.53
N GLU A 136 0.74 2.11 -11.34
CA GLU A 136 1.96 2.22 -12.14
C GLU A 136 1.65 1.96 -13.63
N LYS A 137 0.85 0.94 -13.96
CA LYS A 137 0.44 0.66 -15.34
C LYS A 137 -0.38 1.81 -15.93
N ASN A 138 -1.34 2.34 -15.16
CA ASN A 138 -2.17 3.45 -15.63
C ASN A 138 -1.32 4.70 -15.89
N VAL A 139 -0.47 5.09 -14.93
CA VAL A 139 0.42 6.26 -15.08
C VAL A 139 1.38 6.10 -16.26
N ASN A 140 1.92 4.90 -16.49
CA ASN A 140 2.80 4.63 -17.62
C ASN A 140 2.09 4.63 -18.98
N ALA A 141 0.77 4.37 -19.01
CA ALA A 141 -0.04 4.42 -20.22
C ALA A 141 -0.52 5.83 -20.57
N LEU A 142 -0.48 6.78 -19.62
CA LEU A 142 -0.86 8.17 -19.85
C LEU A 142 0.09 8.83 -20.84
N SER A 143 -0.49 9.43 -21.88
CA SER A 143 0.23 10.24 -22.85
C SER A 143 -0.71 11.27 -23.48
N LEU A 144 -0.13 12.26 -24.18
CA LEU A 144 -0.89 13.20 -25.01
C LEU A 144 -1.77 12.53 -26.08
N LYS A 145 -1.53 11.25 -26.38
CA LYS A 145 -2.29 10.47 -27.37
C LYS A 145 -3.42 9.64 -26.75
N THR A 146 -3.48 9.56 -25.43
CA THR A 146 -4.50 8.77 -24.73
C THR A 146 -5.90 9.34 -25.06
N PRO A 147 -6.81 8.54 -25.64
CA PRO A 147 -8.18 8.95 -25.91
C PRO A 147 -8.91 9.34 -24.62
N SER A 148 -9.86 10.29 -24.69
CA SER A 148 -10.61 10.74 -23.51
C SER A 148 -11.39 9.61 -22.83
N THR A 149 -11.92 8.67 -23.60
CA THR A 149 -12.67 7.51 -23.08
C THR A 149 -11.78 6.56 -22.29
N GLU A 150 -10.50 6.43 -22.67
CA GLU A 150 -9.53 5.62 -21.93
C GLU A 150 -9.12 6.32 -20.63
N LEU A 151 -8.93 7.65 -20.69
CA LEU A 151 -8.66 8.47 -19.52
C LEU A 151 -9.79 8.42 -18.49
N GLU A 152 -11.05 8.51 -18.92
CA GLU A 152 -12.22 8.31 -18.04
C GLU A 152 -12.21 6.94 -17.37
N GLY A 153 -11.83 5.90 -18.13
CA GLY A 153 -11.63 4.55 -17.58
C GLY A 153 -10.56 4.52 -16.49
N TYR A 154 -9.42 5.17 -16.70
CA TYR A 154 -8.37 5.29 -15.69
C TYR A 154 -8.83 6.04 -14.44
N CYS A 155 -9.58 7.13 -14.59
CA CYS A 155 -10.16 7.86 -13.46
C CYS A 155 -11.10 6.97 -12.64
N LEU A 156 -11.99 6.23 -13.31
CA LEU A 156 -12.92 5.32 -12.64
C LEU A 156 -12.19 4.23 -11.85
N VAL A 157 -11.17 3.61 -12.45
CA VAL A 157 -10.35 2.59 -11.77
C VAL A 157 -9.67 3.17 -10.54
N TRP A 158 -9.23 4.42 -10.62
CA TRP A 158 -8.61 5.12 -9.50
C TRP A 158 -9.59 5.40 -8.36
N ASP A 159 -10.80 5.86 -8.67
CA ASP A 159 -11.83 6.15 -7.68
C ASP A 159 -12.31 4.89 -6.97
N LEU A 160 -12.43 3.78 -7.71
CA LEU A 160 -12.92 2.50 -7.20
C LEU A 160 -11.93 1.79 -6.28
N ARG A 161 -10.61 2.03 -6.43
CA ARG A 161 -9.53 1.39 -5.65
C ARG A 161 -9.77 -0.12 -5.43
N PRO A 162 -9.92 -0.92 -6.50
CA PRO A 162 -10.50 -2.27 -6.45
C PRO A 162 -9.72 -3.29 -5.61
N TYR A 163 -8.46 -2.99 -5.26
CA TYR A 163 -7.61 -3.85 -4.44
C TYR A 163 -7.57 -3.46 -2.96
N ILE A 164 -8.21 -2.34 -2.60
CA ILE A 164 -8.23 -1.82 -1.24
C ILE A 164 -9.57 -2.15 -0.57
N ASP A 165 -9.52 -3.04 0.42
CA ASP A 165 -10.57 -3.27 1.38
C ASP A 165 -10.48 -2.25 2.54
N ASP A 166 -11.43 -1.31 2.57
CA ASP A 166 -11.47 -0.26 3.59
C ASP A 166 -11.68 -0.82 5.01
N ASN A 167 -12.33 -1.98 5.18
CA ASN A 167 -12.51 -2.60 6.49
C ASN A 167 -11.20 -3.18 7.02
N VAL A 168 -10.41 -3.87 6.17
CA VAL A 168 -9.07 -4.34 6.53
C VAL A 168 -8.18 -3.16 6.92
N MET A 169 -8.20 -2.09 6.13
CA MET A 169 -7.43 -0.89 6.44
C MET A 169 -7.88 -0.24 7.76
N HIS A 170 -9.18 -0.14 8.01
CA HIS A 170 -9.72 0.40 9.27
C HIS A 170 -9.33 -0.46 10.48
N GLN A 171 -9.29 -1.79 10.32
CA GLN A 171 -8.77 -2.70 11.35
C GLN A 171 -7.28 -2.45 11.60
N ALA A 172 -6.47 -2.28 10.55
CA ALA A 172 -5.05 -2.00 10.69
C ALA A 172 -4.80 -0.67 11.44
N TRP A 173 -5.58 0.37 11.15
CA TRP A 173 -5.50 1.64 11.86
C TRP A 173 -5.88 1.57 13.34
N LYS A 174 -6.68 0.60 13.77
CA LYS A 174 -7.01 0.42 15.19
C LYS A 174 -5.87 -0.23 15.99
N LEU A 175 -4.95 -0.91 15.30
CA LEU A 175 -3.81 -1.59 15.90
C LEU A 175 -2.54 -0.71 15.92
N CYS A 176 -2.59 0.46 15.29
CA CYS A 176 -1.53 1.48 15.29
C CYS A 176 -1.88 2.63 16.25
#